data_AF-A0A3D3WZ32-F1
#
_entry.id   AF-A0A3D3WZ32-F1
#
_cell.length_a   1.000
_cell.length_b   1.000
_cell.length_c   1.000
_cell.angle_alpha   90.00
_cell.angle_beta   90.00
_cell.angle_gamma   90.00
#
_symmetry.space_group_name_H-M   'P 1'
#
loop_
_entity.id
_entity.type
_entity.pdbx_description
1 polymer ?
#
loop_
_entity_poly.entity_id
_entity_poly.type
_entity_poly.pdbx_seq_one_letter_code
_entity_poly.pdbx_strand_id
1 'polypeptide(L)'
;MKRMVVGLLGCLLVGLLAVAAPLSLCDYHTPETSLSDMDLSFNYRYFDDPATEGIDVSSGRVSLGYNQLYDSPAMGFTLAGNGEVSLTGFSVTGWLGQGSGTLRYYLTEDMPFFGFGGVEGSLATGQPQPGLALSAGLGYGRFNDVTPLAKAFRIQNDLFALEAITDKLPDDVLMAIAKEIGRQIEYAEMKELVAAIETLIEDASGATLNARALLSIEEEILTTGNEKYCGWSVQGGVGYEIIDPFGGEKDLLITLSADAAFAPEPGSQFLFHASFFGPF
;
A
#
# COMPACT_ATOMS: atom_id res chain seq x y z
N MET A 1 -22.47 -1.19 -57.84
CA MET A 1 -21.50 -0.59 -56.90
C MET A 1 -21.93 -0.93 -55.49
N LYS A 2 -20.93 -1.21 -54.63
CA LYS A 2 -20.95 -1.49 -53.18
C LYS A 2 -21.23 -2.94 -52.73
N ARG A 3 -20.09 -3.63 -52.59
CA ARG A 3 -19.85 -4.88 -51.85
C ARG A 3 -20.01 -4.62 -50.36
N MET A 4 -20.81 -5.41 -49.65
CA MET A 4 -20.72 -5.55 -48.19
C MET A 4 -19.69 -6.64 -47.89
N VAL A 5 -18.58 -6.22 -47.29
CA VAL A 5 -17.49 -7.07 -46.83
C VAL A 5 -17.95 -7.77 -45.55
N VAL A 6 -17.94 -9.10 -45.58
CA VAL A 6 -18.10 -9.97 -44.41
C VAL A 6 -16.83 -9.86 -43.57
N GLY A 7 -16.93 -9.25 -42.39
CA GLY A 7 -15.86 -9.19 -41.41
C GLY A 7 -15.80 -10.49 -40.61
N LEU A 8 -14.89 -11.38 -41.01
CA LEU A 8 -14.49 -12.56 -40.24
C LEU A 8 -13.51 -12.08 -39.15
N LEU A 9 -14.00 -11.85 -37.93
CA LEU A 9 -13.12 -11.59 -36.78
C LEU A 9 -12.67 -12.96 -36.23
N GLY A 10 -11.43 -13.32 -36.52
CA GLY A 10 -10.82 -14.56 -36.06
C GLY A 10 -10.63 -14.56 -34.55
N CYS A 11 -11.23 -15.54 -33.88
CA CYS A 11 -10.86 -15.94 -32.52
C CYS A 11 -9.41 -16.45 -32.54
N LEU A 12 -8.48 -15.62 -32.07
CA LEU A 12 -7.14 -16.05 -31.73
C LEU A 12 -7.22 -16.85 -30.42
N LEU A 13 -7.39 -18.17 -30.54
CA LEU A 13 -7.17 -19.13 -29.46
C LEU A 13 -5.67 -19.14 -29.14
N VAL A 14 -5.25 -18.31 -28.18
CA VAL A 14 -3.94 -18.46 -27.54
C VAL A 14 -4.07 -19.64 -26.59
N GLY A 15 -3.52 -20.78 -26.98
CA GLY A 15 -3.32 -21.90 -26.06
C GLY A 15 -2.37 -21.46 -24.96
N LEU A 16 -2.88 -21.35 -23.73
CA LEU A 16 -2.04 -21.25 -22.55
C LEU A 16 -1.33 -22.60 -22.37
N LEU A 17 -0.08 -22.66 -22.85
CA LEU A 17 0.90 -23.53 -22.22
C LEU A 17 1.09 -22.98 -20.80
N ALA A 18 0.68 -23.75 -19.79
CA ALA A 18 1.01 -23.50 -18.39
C ALA A 18 2.53 -23.71 -18.22
N VAL A 19 3.30 -22.71 -18.62
CA VAL A 19 4.66 -22.55 -18.12
C VAL A 19 4.48 -22.22 -16.65
N ALA A 20 5.06 -23.02 -15.76
CA ALA A 20 5.13 -22.68 -14.34
C ALA A 20 5.78 -21.29 -14.26
N ALA A 21 4.95 -20.28 -13.96
CA ALA A 21 5.44 -18.94 -13.74
C ALA A 21 6.25 -18.96 -12.43
N PRO A 22 7.39 -18.27 -12.35
CA PRO A 22 8.12 -18.15 -11.10
C PRO A 22 7.21 -17.55 -10.02
N LEU A 23 7.35 -18.02 -8.77
CA LEU A 23 6.57 -17.51 -7.63
C LEU A 23 6.59 -15.98 -7.59
N SER A 24 5.41 -15.38 -7.71
CA SER A 24 5.22 -13.95 -7.54
C SER A 24 4.96 -13.64 -6.07
N LEU A 25 5.40 -12.46 -5.61
CA LEU A 25 5.00 -11.97 -4.29
C LEU A 25 3.46 -11.94 -4.14
N CYS A 26 2.75 -11.65 -5.24
CA CYS A 26 1.30 -11.56 -5.26
C CYS A 26 0.57 -12.91 -5.16
N ASP A 27 1.28 -14.04 -5.19
CA ASP A 27 0.69 -15.37 -4.98
C ASP A 27 0.51 -15.68 -3.49
N TYR A 28 1.09 -14.86 -2.60
CA TYR A 28 0.91 -14.98 -1.16
C TYR A 28 -0.36 -14.28 -0.69
N HIS A 29 -1.13 -15.00 0.12
CA HIS A 29 -2.38 -14.52 0.71
C HIS A 29 -2.35 -14.69 2.22
N THR A 30 -2.52 -13.59 2.95
CA THR A 30 -2.73 -13.60 4.40
C THR A 30 -4.22 -13.55 4.72
N PRO A 31 -4.65 -14.17 5.83
CA PRO A 31 -6.01 -13.99 6.33
C PRO A 31 -6.24 -12.55 6.82
N GLU A 32 -5.20 -11.90 7.36
CA GLU A 32 -5.25 -10.52 7.84
C GLU A 32 -4.11 -9.69 7.23
N THR A 33 -4.43 -8.45 6.89
CA THR A 33 -3.53 -7.44 6.35
C THR A 33 -3.60 -6.22 7.27
N SER A 34 -2.47 -5.76 7.81
CA SER A 34 -2.42 -4.56 8.67
C SER A 34 -1.20 -3.73 8.31
N LEU A 35 -1.43 -2.53 7.82
CA LEU A 35 -0.43 -1.71 7.16
C LEU A 35 -0.50 -0.29 7.71
N SER A 36 0.66 0.33 7.94
CA SER A 36 0.75 1.74 8.29
C SER A 36 2.01 2.35 7.72
N ASP A 37 1.88 3.50 7.07
CA ASP A 37 2.97 4.30 6.54
C ASP A 37 2.84 5.75 7.05
N MET A 38 3.99 6.39 7.27
CA MET A 38 4.06 7.79 7.68
C MET A 38 5.27 8.45 7.04
N ASP A 39 5.04 9.49 6.25
CA ASP A 39 6.08 10.28 5.61
C ASP A 39 6.14 11.69 6.19
N LEU A 40 7.35 12.20 6.38
CA LEU A 40 7.59 13.60 6.76
C LEU A 40 8.65 14.17 5.82
N SER A 41 8.31 15.25 5.12
CA SER A 41 9.18 15.94 4.18
C SER A 41 9.35 17.40 4.55
N PHE A 42 10.57 17.90 4.39
CA PHE A 42 10.91 19.31 4.53
C PHE A 42 11.71 19.77 3.32
N ASN A 43 11.28 20.85 2.67
CA ASN A 43 12.00 21.49 1.59
C ASN A 43 12.08 22.99 1.82
N TYR A 44 13.24 23.59 1.55
CA TYR A 44 13.43 25.03 1.65
C TYR A 44 14.31 25.51 0.49
N ARG A 45 13.88 26.59 -0.16
CA ARG A 45 14.60 27.26 -1.23
C ARG A 45 14.90 28.70 -0.84
N TYR A 46 16.18 29.03 -0.88
CA TYR A 46 16.71 30.38 -0.73
C TYR A 46 17.45 30.78 -2.00
N PHE A 47 17.13 31.94 -2.56
CA PHE A 47 17.83 32.52 -3.70
C PHE A 47 17.86 34.05 -3.57
N ASP A 48 19.03 34.62 -3.86
CA ASP A 48 19.37 36.03 -3.68
C ASP A 48 20.29 36.41 -4.85
N ASP A 49 19.75 37.10 -5.85
CA ASP A 49 20.47 37.60 -7.02
C ASP A 49 21.16 38.92 -6.65
N PRO A 50 22.50 39.01 -6.75
CA PRO A 50 23.23 40.24 -6.48
C PRO A 50 22.83 41.43 -7.36
N ALA A 51 22.11 41.20 -8.47
CA ALA A 51 21.63 42.23 -9.37
C ALA A 51 20.25 42.82 -8.97
N THR A 52 19.52 42.18 -8.06
CA THR A 52 18.25 42.68 -7.50
C THR A 52 18.44 43.12 -6.05
N GLU A 53 17.64 44.08 -5.60
CA GLU A 53 17.69 44.53 -4.20
C GLU A 53 16.77 43.65 -3.35
N GLY A 54 17.38 42.83 -2.48
CA GLY A 54 16.67 41.97 -1.53
C GLY A 54 16.60 40.50 -1.95
N ILE A 55 15.97 39.67 -1.10
CA ILE A 55 15.90 38.21 -1.29
C ILE A 55 14.82 37.89 -2.34
N ASP A 56 15.19 37.28 -3.47
CA ASP A 56 14.24 36.93 -4.54
C ASP A 56 13.35 35.72 -4.19
N VAL A 57 13.93 34.70 -3.54
CA VAL A 57 13.19 33.50 -3.15
C VAL A 57 13.55 33.12 -1.72
N SER A 58 12.54 33.01 -0.89
CA SER A 58 12.66 32.52 0.48
C SER A 58 11.38 31.76 0.80
N SER A 59 11.29 30.51 0.34
CA SER A 59 10.08 29.70 0.41
C SER A 59 10.39 28.28 0.86
N GLY A 60 9.53 27.72 1.70
CA GLY A 60 9.65 26.34 2.13
C GLY A 60 8.31 25.63 2.22
N ARG A 61 8.39 24.31 2.36
CA ARG A 61 7.24 23.42 2.52
C ARG A 61 7.59 22.35 3.53
N VAL A 62 6.68 22.12 4.48
CA VAL A 62 6.67 20.94 5.34
C VAL A 62 5.47 20.10 4.93
N SER A 63 5.65 18.82 4.63
CA SER A 63 4.54 17.92 4.32
C SER A 63 4.60 16.69 5.22
N LEU A 64 3.45 16.26 5.71
CA LEU A 64 3.25 15.05 6.50
C LEU A 64 2.20 14.21 5.76
N GLY A 65 2.45 12.93 5.55
CA GLY A 65 1.45 11.98 5.12
C GLY A 65 1.36 10.80 6.10
N TYR A 66 0.17 10.24 6.20
CA TYR A 66 -0.13 9.06 6.98
C TYR A 66 -1.13 8.21 6.21
N ASN A 67 -0.89 6.92 6.13
CA ASN A 67 -1.82 5.98 5.54
C ASN A 67 -1.84 4.69 6.36
N GLN A 68 -3.03 4.21 6.70
CA GLN A 68 -3.24 2.95 7.38
C GLN A 68 -4.29 2.15 6.61
N LEU A 69 -3.99 0.87 6.37
CA LEU A 69 -4.93 -0.05 5.77
C LEU A 69 -4.98 -1.31 6.62
N TYR A 70 -6.19 -1.72 6.98
CA TYR A 70 -6.44 -3.00 7.61
C TYR A 70 -7.47 -3.76 6.79
N ASP A 71 -7.26 -5.04 6.58
CA ASP A 71 -8.20 -5.93 5.91
C ASP A 71 -8.18 -7.30 6.60
N SER A 72 -9.37 -7.81 6.89
CA SER A 72 -9.63 -9.14 7.45
C SER A 72 -10.72 -9.83 6.61
N PRO A 73 -11.04 -11.11 6.83
CA PRO A 73 -12.03 -11.81 6.01
C PRO A 73 -13.42 -11.16 6.03
N ALA A 74 -13.82 -10.57 7.18
CA ALA A 74 -15.15 -9.99 7.38
C ALA A 74 -15.19 -8.46 7.24
N MET A 75 -14.09 -7.75 7.55
CA MET A 75 -14.06 -6.29 7.56
C MET A 75 -12.70 -5.73 7.20
N GLY A 76 -12.68 -4.47 6.77
CA GLY A 76 -11.45 -3.71 6.58
C GLY A 76 -11.66 -2.25 6.91
N PHE A 77 -10.58 -1.51 7.12
CA PHE A 77 -10.64 -0.06 7.17
C PHE A 77 -9.43 0.57 6.50
N THR A 78 -9.59 1.82 6.10
CA THR A 78 -8.50 2.66 5.59
C THR A 78 -8.57 3.99 6.31
N LEU A 79 -7.43 4.47 6.82
CA LEU A 79 -7.28 5.83 7.35
C LEU A 79 -6.17 6.51 6.55
N ALA A 80 -6.46 7.64 5.93
CA ALA A 80 -5.45 8.43 5.24
C ALA A 80 -5.48 9.87 5.76
N GLY A 81 -4.32 10.51 5.82
CA GLY A 81 -4.21 11.90 6.23
C GLY A 81 -2.99 12.55 5.61
N ASN A 82 -3.14 13.79 5.15
CA ASN A 82 -2.04 14.58 4.63
C ASN A 82 -2.13 16.02 5.15
N GLY A 83 -0.99 16.57 5.52
CA GLY A 83 -0.81 17.93 5.99
C GLY A 83 0.31 18.61 5.23
N GLU A 84 0.11 19.84 4.80
CA GLU A 84 1.13 20.70 4.20
C GLU A 84 1.14 22.05 4.93
N VAL A 85 2.34 22.56 5.23
CA VAL A 85 2.58 23.91 5.70
C VAL A 85 3.51 24.61 4.73
N SER A 86 3.04 25.74 4.18
CA SER A 86 3.82 26.61 3.32
C SER A 86 4.50 27.72 4.13
N LEU A 87 5.77 27.96 3.83
CA LEU A 87 6.61 28.95 4.49
C LEU A 87 7.07 30.02 3.49
N THR A 88 7.14 31.27 3.93
CA THR A 88 7.83 32.35 3.23
C THR A 88 8.68 33.13 4.23
N GLY A 89 9.99 33.23 4.01
CA GLY A 89 10.92 33.83 4.97
C GLY A 89 10.85 33.18 6.35
N PHE A 90 10.76 31.84 6.40
CA PHE A 90 10.51 31.03 7.61
C PHE A 90 9.23 31.37 8.40
N SER A 91 8.36 32.22 7.85
CA SER A 91 7.04 32.50 8.43
C SER A 91 5.98 31.65 7.75
N VAL A 92 5.02 31.14 8.51
CA VAL A 92 3.91 30.34 7.96
C VAL A 92 3.00 31.26 7.14
N THR A 93 2.80 30.91 5.87
CA THR A 93 1.94 31.66 4.93
C THR A 93 0.69 30.91 4.53
N GLY A 94 0.70 29.58 4.67
CA GLY A 94 -0.46 28.77 4.37
C GLY A 94 -0.34 27.36 4.90
N TRP A 95 -1.46 26.67 4.90
CA TRP A 95 -1.54 25.27 5.30
C TRP A 95 -2.75 24.60 4.65
N LEU A 96 -2.65 23.29 4.53
CA LEU A 96 -3.67 22.40 3.98
C LEU A 96 -3.62 21.10 4.78
N GLY A 97 -4.74 20.69 5.33
CA GLY A 97 -4.93 19.40 5.97
C GLY A 97 -6.08 18.68 5.30
N GLN A 98 -5.91 17.40 5.02
CA GLN A 98 -6.97 16.52 4.54
C GLN A 98 -6.86 15.19 5.26
N GLY A 99 -7.99 14.53 5.45
CA GLY A 99 -8.02 13.19 6.02
C GLY A 99 -9.27 12.46 5.60
N SER A 100 -9.16 11.14 5.48
CA SER A 100 -10.27 10.25 5.18
C SER A 100 -10.21 9.00 6.03
N GLY A 101 -11.39 8.45 6.32
CA GLY A 101 -11.55 7.17 6.98
C GLY A 101 -12.63 6.38 6.27
N THR A 102 -12.34 5.16 5.85
CA THR A 102 -13.31 4.26 5.21
C THR A 102 -13.38 2.96 5.98
N LEU A 103 -14.58 2.53 6.34
CA LEU A 103 -14.86 1.21 6.88
C LEU A 103 -15.50 0.35 5.77
N ARG A 104 -14.99 -0.86 5.59
CA ARG A 104 -15.44 -1.85 4.60
C ARG A 104 -15.97 -3.08 5.31
N TYR A 105 -17.13 -3.57 4.88
CA TYR A 105 -17.72 -4.81 5.35
C TYR A 105 -17.89 -5.77 4.18
N TYR A 106 -17.18 -6.90 4.20
CA TYR A 106 -17.21 -7.89 3.14
C TYR A 106 -18.50 -8.73 3.27
N LEU A 107 -19.31 -8.76 2.22
CA LEU A 107 -20.63 -9.40 2.26
C LEU A 107 -20.55 -10.93 2.25
N THR A 108 -19.42 -11.47 1.80
CA THR A 108 -19.12 -12.89 1.68
C THR A 108 -17.64 -13.11 1.90
N GLU A 109 -17.25 -14.21 2.53
CA GLU A 109 -15.84 -14.53 2.77
C GLU A 109 -15.08 -14.90 1.47
N ASP A 110 -15.79 -15.50 0.50
CA ASP A 110 -15.20 -16.05 -0.73
C ASP A 110 -15.06 -15.03 -1.88
N MET A 111 -15.77 -13.90 -1.81
CA MET A 111 -15.71 -12.86 -2.85
C MET A 111 -15.34 -11.52 -2.23
N PRO A 112 -14.46 -10.73 -2.87
CA PRO A 112 -14.01 -9.45 -2.33
C PRO A 112 -15.06 -8.33 -2.58
N PHE A 113 -16.34 -8.64 -2.48
CA PHE A 113 -17.41 -7.65 -2.59
C PHE A 113 -17.72 -7.07 -1.20
N PHE A 114 -17.73 -5.75 -1.10
CA PHE A 114 -17.91 -5.08 0.18
C PHE A 114 -18.89 -3.91 0.08
N GLY A 115 -19.60 -3.66 1.18
CA GLY A 115 -20.22 -2.36 1.44
C GLY A 115 -19.24 -1.46 2.19
N PHE A 116 -19.27 -0.15 1.95
CA PHE A 116 -18.42 0.79 2.68
C PHE A 116 -19.19 1.98 3.24
N GLY A 117 -18.65 2.54 4.32
CA GLY A 117 -19.00 3.84 4.86
C GLY A 117 -17.73 4.66 5.07
N GLY A 118 -17.73 5.91 4.63
CA GLY A 118 -16.58 6.79 4.63
C GLY A 118 -16.86 8.14 5.28
N VAL A 119 -15.79 8.76 5.78
CA VAL A 119 -15.76 10.14 6.24
C VAL A 119 -14.54 10.82 5.63
N GLU A 120 -14.71 12.04 5.16
CA GLU A 120 -13.65 12.86 4.58
C GLU A 120 -13.69 14.25 5.21
N GLY A 121 -12.53 14.73 5.63
CA GLY A 121 -12.34 16.04 6.23
C GLY A 121 -11.26 16.81 5.50
N SER A 122 -11.47 18.11 5.31
CA SER A 122 -10.45 19.00 4.77
C SER A 122 -10.45 20.33 5.51
N LEU A 123 -9.29 20.97 5.56
CA LEU A 123 -9.13 22.26 6.18
C LEU A 123 -7.92 22.97 5.58
N ALA A 124 -8.12 24.18 5.05
CA ALA A 124 -7.08 24.91 4.35
C ALA A 124 -7.11 26.41 4.68
N THR A 125 -5.97 27.08 4.50
CA THR A 125 -5.91 28.55 4.54
C THR A 125 -6.86 29.14 3.50
N GLY A 126 -7.70 30.08 3.93
CA GLY A 126 -8.73 30.70 3.09
C GLY A 126 -10.09 30.03 3.15
N GLN A 127 -10.20 28.84 3.74
CA GLN A 127 -11.51 28.27 4.09
C GLN A 127 -12.02 28.90 5.39
N PRO A 128 -13.25 29.45 5.43
CA PRO A 128 -13.85 29.95 6.68
C PRO A 128 -14.14 28.86 7.72
N GLN A 129 -14.33 27.61 7.31
CA GLN A 129 -14.61 26.46 8.18
C GLN A 129 -14.07 25.15 7.56
N PRO A 130 -13.87 24.07 8.33
CA PRO A 130 -13.46 22.78 7.76
C PRO A 130 -14.54 22.22 6.82
N GLY A 131 -14.11 21.56 5.76
CA GLY A 131 -14.96 20.70 4.94
C GLY A 131 -15.15 19.35 5.63
N LEU A 132 -16.37 18.81 5.62
CA LEU A 132 -16.67 17.48 6.15
C LEU A 132 -17.74 16.82 5.28
N ALA A 133 -17.46 15.61 4.80
CA ALA A 133 -18.39 14.80 4.03
C ALA A 133 -18.49 13.38 4.59
N LEU A 134 -19.66 12.78 4.46
CA LEU A 134 -19.88 11.35 4.70
C LEU A 134 -20.20 10.67 3.38
N SER A 135 -19.72 9.45 3.20
CA SER A 135 -19.97 8.65 2.01
C SER A 135 -20.41 7.23 2.37
N ALA A 136 -21.16 6.61 1.48
CA ALA A 136 -21.49 5.19 1.58
C ALA A 136 -21.71 4.60 0.19
N GLY A 137 -21.40 3.32 0.04
CA GLY A 137 -21.54 2.66 -1.25
C GLY A 137 -21.10 1.20 -1.23
N LEU A 138 -20.74 0.74 -2.42
CA LEU A 138 -20.33 -0.63 -2.68
C LEU A 138 -19.00 -0.64 -3.40
N GLY A 139 -18.23 -1.71 -3.21
CA GLY A 139 -16.96 -1.89 -3.87
C GLY A 139 -16.62 -3.35 -4.08
N TYR A 140 -15.56 -3.55 -4.86
CA TYR A 140 -15.03 -4.84 -5.19
C TYR A 140 -13.50 -4.80 -5.19
N GLY A 141 -12.89 -5.77 -4.53
CA GLY A 141 -11.45 -5.94 -4.46
C GLY A 141 -10.92 -6.03 -3.03
N ARG A 142 -9.67 -6.46 -2.90
CA ARG A 142 -8.99 -6.70 -1.63
C ARG A 142 -7.49 -6.57 -1.84
N PHE A 143 -6.81 -6.07 -0.82
CA PHE A 143 -5.35 -6.08 -0.74
C PHE A 143 -4.88 -7.24 0.13
N ASN A 144 -3.71 -7.78 -0.22
CA ASN A 144 -3.02 -8.78 0.58
C ASN A 144 -1.68 -8.19 1.01
N ASP A 145 -1.34 -8.39 2.28
CA ASP A 145 0.00 -8.17 2.78
C ASP A 145 0.93 -9.27 2.28
N VAL A 146 1.84 -8.90 1.37
CA VAL A 146 2.85 -9.81 0.82
C VAL A 146 4.23 -9.58 1.44
N THR A 147 4.30 -8.78 2.51
CA THR A 147 5.52 -8.51 3.28
C THR A 147 6.19 -9.79 3.79
N PRO A 148 5.47 -10.80 4.33
CA PRO A 148 6.12 -12.02 4.80
C PRO A 148 6.86 -12.78 3.70
N LEU A 149 6.28 -12.85 2.49
CA LEU A 149 6.95 -13.48 1.35
C LEU A 149 8.12 -12.62 0.85
N ALA A 150 7.97 -11.29 0.82
CA ALA A 150 9.08 -10.40 0.49
C ALA A 150 10.27 -10.56 1.47
N LYS A 151 9.99 -10.72 2.77
CA LYS A 151 11.00 -11.04 3.80
C LYS A 151 11.65 -12.39 3.55
N ALA A 152 10.88 -13.43 3.21
CA ALA A 152 11.45 -14.75 2.88
C ALA A 152 12.45 -14.68 1.71
N PHE A 153 12.14 -13.92 0.65
CA PHE A 153 13.08 -13.70 -0.45
C PHE A 153 14.33 -12.91 -0.03
N ARG A 154 14.19 -11.90 0.85
CA ARG A 154 15.33 -11.13 1.37
C ARG A 154 16.24 -11.98 2.27
N ILE A 155 15.65 -12.78 3.16
CA ILE A 155 16.37 -13.79 3.95
C ILE A 155 17.20 -14.69 3.04
N GLN A 156 16.59 -15.26 2.00
CA GLN A 156 17.32 -16.10 1.04
C GLN A 156 18.52 -15.33 0.45
N ASN A 157 18.31 -14.11 -0.03
CA ASN A 157 19.36 -13.31 -0.66
C ASN A 157 20.49 -12.98 0.32
N ASP A 158 20.17 -12.69 1.58
CA ASP A 158 21.17 -12.43 2.63
C ASP A 158 21.96 -13.69 2.96
N LEU A 159 21.30 -14.84 3.06
CA LEU A 159 21.98 -16.12 3.29
C LEU A 159 22.91 -16.51 2.13
N PHE A 160 22.53 -16.21 0.89
CA PHE A 160 23.42 -16.33 -0.25
C PHE A 160 24.62 -15.39 -0.16
N ALA A 161 24.39 -14.12 0.18
CA ALA A 161 25.44 -13.12 0.30
C ALA A 161 26.42 -13.45 1.43
N LEU A 162 25.94 -14.15 2.47
CA LEU A 162 26.74 -14.68 3.58
C LEU A 162 27.40 -16.03 3.27
N GLU A 163 27.16 -16.60 2.08
CA GLU A 163 27.60 -17.95 1.69
C GLU A 163 27.10 -19.05 2.66
N ALA A 164 25.99 -18.79 3.35
CA ALA A 164 25.36 -19.75 4.26
C ALA A 164 24.56 -20.83 3.52
N ILE A 165 24.09 -20.51 2.31
CA ILE A 165 23.47 -21.45 1.36
C ILE A 165 24.11 -21.26 -0.03
N THR A 166 24.14 -22.32 -0.83
CA THR A 166 24.76 -22.32 -2.17
C THR A 166 23.76 -22.18 -3.31
N ASP A 167 22.49 -22.51 -3.06
CA ASP A 167 21.44 -22.61 -4.06
C ASP A 167 20.15 -21.95 -3.57
N LYS A 168 19.28 -21.58 -4.54
CA LYS A 168 18.03 -20.88 -4.24
C LYS A 168 17.10 -21.84 -3.53
N LEU A 169 16.42 -21.34 -2.51
CA LEU A 169 15.39 -22.09 -1.83
C LEU A 169 14.25 -22.34 -2.84
N PRO A 170 13.68 -23.56 -2.84
CA PRO A 170 12.49 -23.84 -3.61
C PRO A 170 11.32 -22.90 -3.26
N ASP A 171 10.45 -22.63 -4.24
CA ASP A 171 9.30 -21.72 -4.09
C ASP A 171 8.35 -22.15 -2.96
N ASP A 172 8.15 -23.45 -2.76
CA ASP A 172 7.34 -24.01 -1.67
C ASP A 172 7.98 -23.78 -0.28
N VAL A 173 9.30 -23.79 -0.20
CA VAL A 173 10.05 -23.46 1.01
C VAL A 173 9.95 -21.97 1.32
N LEU A 174 10.11 -21.10 0.32
CA LEU A 174 9.89 -19.65 0.49
C LEU A 174 8.48 -19.33 0.96
N MET A 175 7.48 -20.02 0.40
CA MET A 175 6.09 -19.91 0.83
C MET A 175 5.88 -20.42 2.26
N ALA A 176 6.56 -21.49 2.67
CA ALA A 176 6.52 -21.99 4.04
C ALA A 176 7.15 -20.99 5.04
N ILE A 177 8.32 -20.44 4.71
CA ILE A 177 8.98 -19.40 5.50
C ILE A 177 8.07 -18.18 5.63
N ALA A 178 7.45 -17.73 4.53
CA ALA A 178 6.49 -16.62 4.54
C ALA A 178 5.28 -16.88 5.46
N LYS A 179 4.79 -18.13 5.52
CA LYS A 179 3.71 -18.50 6.44
C LYS A 179 4.15 -18.45 7.90
N GLU A 180 5.37 -18.88 8.22
CA GLU A 180 5.90 -18.78 9.58
C GLU A 180 6.08 -17.32 9.99
N ILE A 181 6.63 -16.46 9.11
CA ILE A 181 6.74 -15.02 9.36
C ILE A 181 5.35 -14.39 9.55
N GLY A 182 4.37 -14.75 8.73
CA GLY A 182 2.99 -14.25 8.86
C GLY A 182 2.30 -14.67 10.17
N ARG A 183 2.81 -15.71 10.84
CA ARG A 183 2.32 -16.21 12.14
C ARG A 183 3.17 -15.73 13.32
N GLN A 184 4.00 -14.70 13.13
CA GLN A 184 4.91 -14.19 14.17
C GLN A 184 4.22 -13.95 15.53
N ILE A 185 2.97 -13.48 15.55
CA ILE A 185 2.22 -13.21 16.79
C ILE A 185 1.83 -14.48 17.57
N GLU A 186 1.85 -15.66 16.93
CA GLU A 186 1.57 -16.94 17.57
C GLU A 186 2.79 -17.49 18.34
N TYR A 187 3.99 -16.96 18.08
CA TYR A 187 5.22 -17.35 18.74
C TYR A 187 5.45 -16.54 20.02
N ALA A 188 5.87 -17.23 21.10
CA ALA A 188 6.10 -16.56 22.39
C ALA A 188 7.41 -15.77 22.37
N GLU A 189 8.42 -16.28 21.67
CA GLU A 189 9.73 -15.66 21.55
C GLU A 189 10.24 -15.67 20.11
N MET A 190 10.94 -14.61 19.70
CA MET A 190 11.52 -14.48 18.36
C MET A 190 12.42 -15.67 17.98
N LYS A 191 13.18 -16.19 18.94
CA LYS A 191 14.07 -17.36 18.74
C LYS A 191 13.32 -18.61 18.27
N GLU A 192 12.05 -18.77 18.67
CA GLU A 192 11.24 -19.95 18.29
C GLU A 192 10.83 -19.85 16.82
N LEU A 193 10.46 -18.65 16.37
CA LEU A 193 10.19 -18.36 14.96
C LEU A 193 11.45 -18.53 14.11
N VAL A 194 12.60 -18.00 14.56
CA VAL A 194 13.88 -18.16 13.85
C VAL A 194 14.25 -19.64 13.75
N ALA A 195 14.07 -20.44 14.81
CA ALA A 195 14.33 -21.88 14.79
C ALA A 195 13.40 -22.64 13.83
N ALA A 196 12.12 -22.25 13.73
CA ALA A 196 11.19 -22.82 12.77
C ALA A 196 11.63 -22.54 11.32
N ILE A 197 12.07 -21.30 11.04
CA ILE A 197 12.59 -20.89 9.74
C ILE A 197 13.94 -21.58 9.43
N GLU A 198 14.84 -21.68 10.40
CA GLU A 198 16.12 -22.40 10.29
C GLU A 198 15.87 -23.84 9.83
N THR A 199 14.95 -24.56 10.49
CA THR A 199 14.60 -25.94 10.15
C THR A 199 14.17 -26.07 8.68
N LEU A 200 13.30 -25.17 8.20
CA LEU A 200 12.85 -25.18 6.79
C LEU A 200 14.00 -24.95 5.81
N ILE A 201 14.95 -24.08 6.16
CA ILE A 201 16.08 -23.71 5.30
C ILE A 201 17.11 -24.83 5.28
N GLU A 202 17.48 -25.40 6.43
CA GLU A 202 18.46 -26.48 6.53
C GLU A 202 17.95 -27.75 5.83
N ASP A 203 16.68 -28.10 6.02
CA ASP A 203 16.05 -29.24 5.36
C ASP A 203 16.07 -29.11 3.83
N ALA A 204 15.87 -27.89 3.32
CA ALA A 204 15.83 -27.62 1.88
C ALA A 204 17.21 -27.47 1.24
N SER A 205 18.15 -26.82 1.93
CA SER A 205 19.47 -26.50 1.41
C SER A 205 20.53 -27.57 1.71
N GLY A 206 20.30 -28.41 2.72
CA GLY A 206 21.31 -29.34 3.25
C GLY A 206 22.49 -28.67 3.94
N ALA A 207 22.45 -27.34 4.11
CA ALA A 207 23.45 -26.56 4.83
C ALA A 207 23.11 -26.47 6.32
N THR A 208 24.11 -26.17 7.15
CA THR A 208 23.90 -25.85 8.56
C THR A 208 24.12 -24.36 8.77
N LEU A 209 23.12 -23.66 9.29
CA LEU A 209 23.17 -22.22 9.50
C LEU A 209 24.02 -21.91 10.73
N ASN A 210 24.94 -20.96 10.59
CA ASN A 210 25.74 -20.47 11.71
C ASN A 210 25.04 -19.31 12.42
N ALA A 211 25.56 -18.91 13.59
CA ALA A 211 24.97 -17.82 14.38
C ALA A 211 24.81 -16.51 13.59
N ARG A 212 25.69 -16.21 12.63
CA ARG A 212 25.58 -15.01 11.79
C ARG A 212 24.40 -15.10 10.81
N ALA A 213 24.16 -16.27 10.24
CA ALA A 213 23.00 -16.52 9.39
C ALA A 213 21.69 -16.39 10.18
N LEU A 214 21.63 -16.95 11.39
CA LEU A 214 20.45 -16.85 12.26
C LEU A 214 20.16 -15.41 12.68
N LEU A 215 21.20 -14.63 13.01
CA LEU A 215 21.05 -13.19 13.29
C LEU A 215 20.53 -12.42 12.07
N SER A 216 21.00 -12.75 10.86
CA SER A 216 20.51 -12.12 9.62
C SER A 216 19.02 -12.40 9.40
N ILE A 217 18.57 -13.62 9.69
CA ILE A 217 17.14 -13.99 9.63
C ILE A 217 16.33 -13.15 10.62
N GLU A 218 16.80 -13.05 11.87
CA GLU A 218 16.14 -12.25 12.91
C GLU A 218 16.05 -10.77 12.53
N GLU A 219 17.13 -10.17 12.03
CA GLU A 219 17.18 -8.78 11.58
C GLU A 219 16.17 -8.50 10.46
N GLU A 220 16.06 -9.38 9.48
CA GLU A 220 15.11 -9.22 8.37
C GLU A 220 13.65 -9.38 8.84
N ILE A 221 13.38 -10.29 9.78
CA ILE A 221 12.06 -10.44 10.41
C ILE A 221 11.69 -9.18 11.19
N LEU A 222 12.63 -8.58 11.92
CA LEU A 222 12.40 -7.38 12.73
C LEU A 222 12.34 -6.08 11.92
N THR A 223 12.82 -6.09 10.68
CA THR A 223 12.82 -4.90 9.82
C THR A 223 11.39 -4.43 9.54
N THR A 224 11.14 -3.14 9.77
CA THR A 224 9.87 -2.42 9.53
C THR A 224 10.03 -1.34 8.47
N GLY A 225 8.94 -0.87 7.86
CA GLY A 225 8.96 0.22 6.87
C GLY A 225 9.27 -0.22 5.44
N ASN A 226 9.20 -1.54 5.19
CA ASN A 226 9.41 -2.15 3.87
C ASN A 226 8.23 -3.05 3.47
N GLU A 227 7.05 -2.72 3.95
CA GLU A 227 5.82 -3.46 3.69
C GLU A 227 5.55 -3.54 2.19
N LYS A 228 4.97 -4.67 1.76
CA LYS A 228 4.69 -4.96 0.35
C LYS A 228 3.23 -5.37 0.17
N TYR A 229 2.60 -4.84 -0.87
CA TYR A 229 1.17 -5.06 -1.13
C TYR A 229 0.94 -5.60 -2.54
N CYS A 230 -0.04 -6.50 -2.65
CA CYS A 230 -0.61 -6.89 -3.92
C CYS A 230 -2.13 -6.87 -3.83
N GLY A 231 -2.77 -6.31 -4.84
CA GLY A 231 -4.22 -6.28 -4.94
C GLY A 231 -4.74 -5.03 -5.61
N TRP A 232 -6.04 -4.94 -5.65
CA TRP A 232 -6.74 -3.77 -6.17
C TRP A 232 -8.10 -3.68 -5.51
N SER A 233 -8.66 -2.47 -5.48
CA SER A 233 -10.04 -2.22 -5.12
C SER A 233 -10.62 -1.12 -5.98
N VAL A 234 -11.90 -1.27 -6.32
CA VAL A 234 -12.72 -0.21 -6.90
C VAL A 234 -13.95 -0.05 -6.03
N GLN A 235 -14.36 1.19 -5.80
CA GLN A 235 -15.58 1.48 -5.05
C GLN A 235 -16.30 2.68 -5.62
N GLY A 236 -17.62 2.67 -5.48
CA GLY A 236 -18.49 3.74 -5.93
C GLY A 236 -19.67 3.92 -5.00
N GLY A 237 -20.07 5.16 -4.78
CA GLY A 237 -21.10 5.49 -3.82
C GLY A 237 -21.65 6.90 -3.97
N VAL A 238 -22.43 7.26 -2.95
CA VAL A 238 -22.97 8.60 -2.77
C VAL A 238 -22.38 9.20 -1.51
N GLY A 239 -22.12 10.49 -1.55
CA GLY A 239 -21.68 11.28 -0.41
C GLY A 239 -22.64 12.43 -0.13
N TYR A 240 -22.51 13.01 1.06
CA TYR A 240 -23.24 14.20 1.46
C TYR A 240 -22.34 15.10 2.28
N GLU A 241 -22.31 16.38 1.91
CA GLU A 241 -21.55 17.39 2.63
C GLU A 241 -22.25 17.73 3.95
N ILE A 242 -21.56 17.49 5.05
CA ILE A 242 -22.02 17.88 6.39
C ILE A 242 -21.67 19.34 6.65
N ILE A 243 -20.47 19.75 6.20
CA ILE A 243 -19.96 21.11 6.30
C ILE A 243 -19.33 21.46 4.96
N ASP A 244 -19.90 22.44 4.26
CA ASP A 244 -19.28 23.05 3.09
C ASP A 244 -18.18 24.03 3.56
N PRO A 245 -16.94 23.90 3.10
CA PRO A 245 -15.83 24.70 3.59
C PRO A 245 -15.96 26.21 3.32
N PHE A 246 -16.82 26.63 2.38
CA PHE A 246 -17.05 28.02 1.97
C PHE A 246 -18.43 28.57 2.40
N GLY A 247 -19.22 27.79 3.13
CA GLY A 247 -20.55 28.18 3.61
C GLY A 247 -21.65 28.14 2.55
N GLY A 248 -21.44 27.37 1.48
CA GLY A 248 -22.42 27.09 0.43
C GLY A 248 -23.56 26.17 0.89
N GLU A 249 -24.44 25.84 -0.05
CA GLU A 249 -25.43 24.78 0.15
C GLU A 249 -24.73 23.42 0.23
N LYS A 250 -25.32 22.49 0.98
CA LYS A 250 -24.76 21.16 1.21
C LYS A 250 -25.22 20.23 0.10
N ASP A 251 -24.29 19.74 -0.70
CA ASP A 251 -24.62 18.99 -1.90
C ASP A 251 -24.50 17.47 -1.71
N LEU A 252 -25.20 16.76 -2.61
CA LEU A 252 -25.03 15.33 -2.80
C LEU A 252 -23.87 15.08 -3.74
N LEU A 253 -22.96 14.22 -3.32
CA LEU A 253 -21.73 13.91 -4.02
C LEU A 253 -21.83 12.52 -4.67
N ILE A 254 -21.20 12.36 -5.82
CA ILE A 254 -20.84 11.06 -6.36
C ILE A 254 -19.41 10.77 -5.94
N THR A 255 -19.18 9.56 -5.40
CA THR A 255 -17.85 9.10 -5.02
C THR A 255 -17.44 7.92 -5.88
N LEU A 256 -16.23 7.98 -6.42
CA LEU A 256 -15.60 6.86 -7.12
C LEU A 256 -14.13 6.80 -6.70
N SER A 257 -13.63 5.61 -6.37
CA SER A 257 -12.19 5.41 -6.18
C SER A 257 -11.72 4.07 -6.72
N ALA A 258 -10.46 4.06 -7.12
CA ALA A 258 -9.74 2.90 -7.60
C ALA A 258 -8.32 2.93 -7.03
N ASP A 259 -7.94 1.82 -6.40
CA ASP A 259 -6.65 1.60 -5.79
C ASP A 259 -6.04 0.33 -6.38
N ALA A 260 -4.74 0.33 -6.63
CA ALA A 260 -4.02 -0.87 -7.03
C ALA A 260 -2.60 -0.86 -6.47
N ALA A 261 -2.13 -2.05 -6.10
CA ALA A 261 -0.77 -2.27 -5.63
C ALA A 261 -0.19 -3.52 -6.28
N PHE A 262 1.07 -3.41 -6.69
CA PHE A 262 1.79 -4.49 -7.33
C PHE A 262 3.26 -4.47 -6.89
N ALA A 263 3.72 -5.57 -6.30
CA ALA A 263 5.09 -5.76 -5.85
C ALA A 263 5.81 -6.78 -6.75
N PRO A 264 6.53 -6.34 -7.81
CA PRO A 264 7.22 -7.27 -8.71
C PRO A 264 8.46 -7.90 -8.08
N GLU A 265 9.11 -7.21 -7.14
CA GLU A 265 10.31 -7.69 -6.46
C GLU A 265 10.28 -7.32 -4.97
N PRO A 266 11.03 -8.00 -4.08
CA PRO A 266 11.04 -7.71 -2.65
C PRO A 266 11.44 -6.29 -2.25
N GLY A 267 12.15 -5.58 -3.15
CA GLY A 267 12.60 -4.20 -2.95
C GLY A 267 11.81 -3.15 -3.72
N SER A 268 10.76 -3.51 -4.45
CA SER A 268 10.01 -2.56 -5.29
C SER A 268 8.51 -2.74 -5.18
N GLN A 269 7.78 -1.63 -5.36
CA GLN A 269 6.33 -1.64 -5.38
C GLN A 269 5.79 -0.50 -6.22
N PHE A 270 4.73 -0.80 -6.97
CA PHE A 270 3.90 0.17 -7.65
C PHE A 270 2.62 0.38 -6.87
N LEU A 271 2.30 1.64 -6.61
CA LEU A 271 1.05 2.08 -6.01
C LEU A 271 0.31 2.96 -7.01
N PHE A 272 -0.98 2.71 -7.16
CA PHE A 272 -1.88 3.52 -7.96
C PHE A 272 -3.10 3.88 -7.10
N HIS A 273 -3.42 5.17 -7.05
CA HIS A 273 -4.62 5.69 -6.43
C HIS A 273 -5.27 6.68 -7.41
N ALA A 274 -6.57 6.52 -7.63
CA ALA A 274 -7.39 7.48 -8.33
C ALA A 274 -8.72 7.63 -7.58
N SER A 275 -9.12 8.87 -7.31
CA SER A 275 -10.40 9.18 -6.70
C SER A 275 -11.08 10.34 -7.41
N PHE A 276 -12.40 10.31 -7.39
CA PHE A 276 -13.26 11.34 -7.94
C PHE A 276 -14.38 11.64 -6.94
N PHE A 277 -14.51 12.93 -6.65
CA PHE A 277 -15.55 13.51 -5.82
C PHE A 277 -16.11 14.69 -6.58
N GLY A 278 -17.41 14.65 -6.86
CA GLY A 278 -18.05 15.74 -7.58
C GLY A 278 -19.53 15.84 -7.25
N PRO A 279 -20.12 17.04 -7.39
CA PRO A 279 -21.56 17.20 -7.26
C PRO A 279 -22.28 16.37 -8.33
N PHE A 280 -23.47 15.87 -7.96
CA PHE A 280 -24.36 15.17 -8.88
C PHE A 280 -24.94 16.10 -9.96
#